data_AF-A0A969V1T1-F1
#
_entry.id   AF-A0A969V1T1-F1
#
_cell.length_a   1.000
_cell.length_b   1.000
_cell.length_c   1.000
_cell.angle_alpha   90.00
_cell.angle_beta   90.00
_cell.angle_gamma   90.00
#
_symmetry.space_group_name_H-M   'P 1'
#
loop_
_entity.id
_entity.type
_entity.pdbx_description
1 polymer ?
#
loop_
_entity_poly.entity_id
_entity_poly.type
_entity_poly.pdbx_seq_one_letter_code
_entity_poly.pdbx_strand_id
1 'polypeptide(L)'
;MHPYNRSQLLVTCSGSFEGEYVELAKSLLYPCGLYGKLLRWLRQHPNVTLLWEAIHRDDPHIIQYTEDQFGLHLIGAGDLATGFWSETALDELAAELQVPRPSWFTGSFADALEVIKTVEHEGFMIRLSASDVTFNNVALNGFRPNGFALKLKSPYYLHTKFLSRMTEKKARFMFSNGPKFKQELDEALWPLVDRVTAHCSLETWLAWSNLERRNWLQQVGECQRQPQV
;
A
#
# COMPACT_ATOMS: atom_id res chain seq x y z
N MET A 1 20.26 17.84 18.46
CA MET A 1 20.74 16.49 18.16
C MET A 1 19.96 15.54 19.07
N HIS A 2 19.07 14.72 18.51
CA HIS A 2 18.27 13.80 19.34
C HIS A 2 19.20 12.76 19.97
N PRO A 3 19.23 12.58 21.30
CA PRO A 3 20.08 11.57 21.93
C PRO A 3 19.52 10.20 21.59
N TYR A 4 20.16 9.46 20.70
CA TYR A 4 19.80 8.07 20.42
C TYR A 4 20.90 7.13 20.92
N ASN A 5 20.48 5.97 21.44
CA ASN A 5 21.39 4.94 21.92
C ASN A 5 21.98 4.18 20.72
N ARG A 6 23.28 4.37 20.45
CA ARG A 6 23.99 3.69 19.35
C ARG A 6 24.04 2.17 19.47
N SER A 7 23.68 1.62 20.63
CA SER A 7 23.62 0.18 20.88
C SER A 7 22.25 -0.42 20.60
N GLN A 8 21.29 0.37 20.11
CA GLN A 8 19.92 -0.07 19.86
C GLN A 8 19.46 0.29 18.44
N LEU A 9 18.54 -0.52 17.90
CA LEU A 9 17.82 -0.18 16.70
C LEU A 9 16.91 1.02 16.94
N LEU A 10 16.96 1.99 16.03
CA LEU A 10 16.03 3.11 15.98
C LEU A 10 14.87 2.72 15.06
N VAL A 11 13.66 2.69 15.61
CA VAL A 11 12.43 2.32 14.88
C VAL A 11 11.53 3.54 14.81
N THR A 12 10.99 3.83 13.63
CA THR A 12 10.02 4.91 13.43
C THR A 12 8.83 4.44 12.60
N CYS A 13 7.66 5.00 12.91
CA CYS A 13 6.44 4.81 12.12
C CYS A 13 5.82 6.18 11.86
N SER A 14 5.50 6.48 10.60
CA SER A 14 4.86 7.74 10.19
C SER A 14 5.54 9.02 10.73
N GLY A 15 6.87 8.99 10.90
CA GLY A 15 7.66 10.12 11.41
C GLY A 15 7.70 10.24 12.94
N SER A 16 7.09 9.32 13.68
CA SER A 16 7.18 9.24 15.14
C SER A 16 8.16 8.16 15.61
N PHE A 17 8.86 8.42 16.71
CA PHE A 17 9.71 7.46 17.44
C PHE A 17 8.97 6.73 18.56
N GLU A 18 7.74 7.17 18.85
CA GLU A 18 6.91 6.68 19.96
C GLU A 18 5.45 6.50 19.48
N GLY A 19 4.70 5.66 20.18
CA GLY A 19 3.29 5.40 19.91
C GLY A 19 2.99 3.94 19.60
N GLU A 20 1.71 3.61 19.54
CA GLU A 20 1.21 2.23 19.42
C GLU A 20 1.84 1.49 18.23
N TYR A 21 1.80 2.06 17.02
CA TYR A 21 2.39 1.44 15.82
C TYR A 21 3.90 1.19 15.94
N VAL A 22 4.63 2.06 16.64
CA VAL A 22 6.06 1.87 16.87
C VAL A 22 6.29 0.67 17.80
N GLU A 23 5.49 0.54 18.85
CA GLU A 23 5.57 -0.60 19.75
C GLU A 23 5.14 -1.92 19.07
N LEU A 24 4.10 -1.87 18.22
CA LEU A 24 3.73 -3.02 17.38
C LEU A 24 4.88 -3.42 16.46
N ALA A 25 5.49 -2.48 15.73
CA ALA A 25 6.62 -2.76 14.85
C ALA A 25 7.83 -3.32 15.62
N LYS A 26 8.14 -2.76 16.80
CA LYS A 26 9.20 -3.27 17.68
C LYS A 26 8.91 -4.70 18.13
N SER A 27 7.66 -5.04 18.46
CA SER A 27 7.30 -6.40 18.87
C SER A 27 7.62 -7.44 17.79
N LEU A 28 7.51 -7.06 16.50
CA LEU A 28 7.81 -7.91 15.36
C LEU A 28 9.32 -8.14 15.12
N LEU A 29 10.21 -7.42 15.83
CA LEU A 29 11.66 -7.61 15.72
C LEU A 29 12.19 -8.78 16.54
N TYR A 30 11.47 -9.20 17.57
CA TYR A 30 11.94 -10.25 18.49
C TYR A 30 11.75 -11.68 17.96
N PRO A 31 10.67 -12.01 17.22
CA PRO A 31 10.54 -13.30 16.57
C PRO A 31 11.77 -13.68 15.75
N CYS A 32 12.19 -14.94 15.85
CA CYS A 32 13.33 -15.51 15.11
C CYS A 32 14.68 -14.79 15.29
N GLY A 33 14.82 -13.93 16.31
CA GLY A 33 16.07 -13.21 16.60
C GLY A 33 16.40 -12.09 15.60
N LEU A 34 15.41 -11.58 14.86
CA LEU A 34 15.61 -10.56 13.81
C LEU A 34 16.28 -9.29 14.35
N TYR A 35 15.93 -8.85 15.56
CA TYR A 35 16.55 -7.69 16.24
C TYR A 35 18.08 -7.78 16.22
N GLY A 36 18.64 -8.94 16.61
CA GLY A 36 20.08 -9.14 16.68
C GLY A 36 20.73 -9.16 15.31
N LYS A 37 20.06 -9.74 14.30
CA LYS A 37 20.51 -9.73 12.90
C LYS A 37 20.57 -8.31 12.37
N LEU A 38 19.49 -7.55 12.49
CA LEU A 38 19.40 -6.17 12.01
C LEU A 38 20.38 -5.25 12.73
N LEU A 39 20.52 -5.36 14.05
CA LEU A 39 21.47 -4.54 14.81
C LEU A 39 22.91 -4.78 14.34
N ARG A 40 23.29 -6.03 14.10
CA ARG A 40 24.62 -6.38 13.58
C ARG A 40 24.82 -5.84 12.18
N TRP A 41 23.83 -6.04 11.31
CA TRP A 41 23.90 -5.63 9.91
C TRP A 41 23.98 -4.10 9.77
N LEU A 42 23.12 -3.36 10.48
CA LEU A 42 23.11 -1.89 10.45
C LEU A 42 24.35 -1.25 11.06
N ARG A 43 25.03 -1.93 12.00
CA ARG A 43 26.35 -1.47 12.48
C ARG A 43 27.43 -1.51 11.40
N GLN A 44 27.31 -2.42 10.44
CA GLN A 44 28.21 -2.50 9.28
C GLN A 44 27.79 -1.53 8.17
N HIS A 45 26.55 -1.05 8.21
CA HIS A 45 25.94 -0.16 7.21
C HIS A 45 25.35 1.11 7.87
N PRO A 46 26.17 1.95 8.52
CA PRO A 46 25.70 3.00 9.43
C PRO A 46 24.88 4.12 8.78
N ASN A 47 24.92 4.24 7.45
CA ASN A 47 24.19 5.26 6.69
C ASN A 47 22.95 4.68 5.97
N VAL A 48 22.58 3.44 6.27
CA VAL A 48 21.44 2.78 5.62
C VAL A 48 20.22 2.81 6.54
N THR A 49 19.08 3.17 5.97
CA THR A 49 17.75 3.00 6.56
C THR A 49 17.07 1.83 5.86
N LEU A 50 16.47 0.93 6.63
CA LEU A 50 15.61 -0.14 6.12
C LEU A 50 14.14 0.27 6.28
N LEU A 51 13.35 0.05 5.23
CA LEU A 51 11.92 0.32 5.20
C LEU A 51 11.18 -1.02 5.22
N TRP A 52 10.18 -1.09 6.09
CA TRP A 52 9.42 -2.29 6.36
C TRP A 52 7.94 -2.00 6.22
N GLU A 53 7.20 -2.96 5.67
CA GLU A 53 5.78 -3.08 5.93
C GLU A 53 5.61 -3.92 7.19
N ALA A 54 5.01 -3.33 8.23
CA ALA A 54 4.76 -4.01 9.49
C ALA A 54 3.34 -4.58 9.49
N ILE A 55 3.22 -5.89 9.33
CA ILE A 55 1.93 -6.57 9.31
C ILE A 55 1.72 -7.23 10.67
N HIS A 56 0.88 -6.60 11.50
CA HIS A 56 0.60 -7.05 12.86
C HIS A 56 -0.87 -7.48 13.01
N ARG A 57 -1.13 -8.56 13.73
CA ARG A 57 -2.48 -9.12 13.97
C ARG A 57 -3.47 -8.12 14.61
N ASP A 58 -2.94 -7.25 15.47
CA ASP A 58 -3.72 -6.27 16.22
C ASP A 58 -3.88 -4.94 15.45
N ASP A 59 -3.31 -4.83 14.24
CA ASP A 59 -3.46 -3.66 13.39
C ASP A 59 -4.61 -3.86 12.37
N PRO A 60 -5.71 -3.09 12.46
CA PRO A 60 -6.87 -3.28 11.60
C PRO A 60 -6.57 -2.85 10.15
N HIS A 61 -6.39 -3.84 9.28
CA HIS A 61 -6.22 -3.64 7.84
C HIS A 61 -7.51 -3.84 7.04
N ILE A 62 -7.65 -3.10 5.93
CA ILE A 62 -8.79 -3.26 5.00
C ILE A 62 -8.71 -4.62 4.30
N ILE A 63 -7.51 -4.99 3.84
CA ILE A 63 -7.21 -6.31 3.30
C ILE A 63 -6.77 -7.19 4.46
N GLN A 64 -7.40 -8.34 4.61
CA GLN A 64 -7.07 -9.28 5.67
C GLN A 64 -5.82 -10.08 5.28
N TYR A 65 -4.94 -10.28 6.25
CA TYR A 65 -3.72 -11.06 6.11
C TYR A 65 -3.89 -12.43 6.77
N THR A 66 -3.22 -13.44 6.22
CA THR A 66 -3.11 -14.77 6.83
C THR A 66 -1.97 -14.82 7.86
N GLU A 67 -1.99 -15.82 8.73
CA GLU A 67 -1.00 -15.96 9.81
C GLU A 67 0.45 -15.98 9.30
N ASP A 68 0.70 -16.58 8.14
CA ASP A 68 2.01 -16.65 7.49
C ASP A 68 2.49 -15.31 6.90
N GLN A 69 1.58 -14.34 6.77
CA GLN A 69 1.90 -13.01 6.28
C GLN A 69 2.25 -12.02 7.40
N PHE A 70 2.01 -12.37 8.68
CA PHE A 70 2.40 -11.51 9.79
C PHE A 70 3.92 -11.40 9.94
N GLY A 71 4.40 -10.19 10.21
CA GLY A 71 5.82 -9.91 10.34
C GLY A 71 6.25 -8.60 9.68
N LEU A 72 7.57 -8.42 9.60
CA LEU A 72 8.19 -7.29 8.93
C LEU A 72 8.62 -7.72 7.52
N HIS A 73 8.01 -7.12 6.50
CA HIS A 73 8.34 -7.35 5.10
C HIS A 73 9.26 -6.25 4.59
N LEU A 74 10.40 -6.61 4.00
CA LEU A 74 11.37 -5.63 3.52
C LEU A 74 10.88 -4.98 2.22
N ILE A 75 10.52 -3.70 2.29
CA ILE A 75 9.99 -2.94 1.14
C ILE A 75 10.98 -1.89 0.61
N GLY A 76 12.09 -1.66 1.30
CA GLY A 76 13.10 -0.71 0.85
C GLY A 76 14.34 -0.70 1.72
N ALA A 77 15.43 -0.21 1.15
CA ALA A 77 16.67 0.05 1.82
C ALA A 77 17.40 1.15 1.06
N GLY A 78 18.20 1.93 1.77
CA GLY A 78 19.07 2.93 1.17
C GLY A 78 19.36 4.08 2.11
N ASP A 79 20.09 5.05 1.59
CA ASP A 79 20.29 6.32 2.26
C ASP A 79 19.21 7.28 1.77
N LEU A 80 18.40 7.78 2.70
CA LEU A 80 17.29 8.68 2.41
C LEU A 80 17.74 9.94 1.65
N ALA A 81 19.01 10.34 1.78
CA ALA A 81 19.57 11.49 1.08
C ALA A 81 19.96 11.18 -0.38
N THR A 82 20.37 9.95 -0.70
CA THR A 82 20.97 9.60 -1.99
C THR A 82 20.07 8.72 -2.87
N GLY A 83 19.20 7.91 -2.27
CA GLY A 83 18.21 7.12 -2.99
C GLY A 83 18.02 5.72 -2.41
N PHE A 84 17.12 4.99 -3.03
CA PHE A 84 16.79 3.64 -2.61
C PHE A 84 17.50 2.60 -3.50
N TRP A 85 17.72 1.43 -2.93
CA TRP A 85 18.27 0.27 -3.64
C TRP A 85 17.26 -0.29 -4.67
N SER A 86 17.80 -0.98 -5.67
CA SER A 86 17.00 -1.69 -6.68
C SER A 86 16.25 -2.87 -6.06
N GLU A 87 15.16 -3.31 -6.70
CA GLU A 87 14.40 -4.46 -6.20
C GLU A 87 15.23 -5.75 -6.11
N THR A 88 16.13 -6.00 -7.07
CA THR A 88 17.07 -7.13 -7.02
C THR A 88 18.00 -7.09 -5.81
N ALA A 89 18.57 -5.92 -5.49
CA ALA A 89 19.42 -5.78 -4.30
C ALA A 89 18.62 -5.95 -2.99
N LEU A 90 17.33 -5.59 -3.02
CA LEU A 90 16.43 -5.82 -1.90
C LEU A 90 16.03 -7.30 -1.78
N ASP A 91 15.91 -8.05 -2.88
CA ASP A 91 15.74 -9.51 -2.86
C ASP A 91 16.94 -10.19 -2.20
N GLU A 92 18.16 -9.79 -2.57
CA GLU A 92 19.41 -10.30 -1.98
C GLU A 92 19.49 -10.00 -0.48
N LEU A 93 19.19 -8.77 -0.06
CA LEU A 93 19.17 -8.39 1.35
C LEU A 93 18.08 -9.16 2.14
N ALA A 94 16.90 -9.33 1.55
CA ALA A 94 15.84 -10.09 2.20
C ALA A 94 16.23 -11.56 2.40
N ALA A 95 16.90 -12.16 1.42
CA ALA A 95 17.44 -13.52 1.52
C ALA A 95 18.53 -13.63 2.59
N GLU A 96 19.45 -12.65 2.67
CA GLU A 96 20.50 -12.58 3.70
C GLU A 96 19.89 -12.51 5.11
N LEU A 97 18.89 -11.63 5.30
CA LEU A 97 18.24 -11.43 6.59
C LEU A 97 17.22 -12.52 6.92
N GLN A 98 16.81 -13.31 5.92
CA GLN A 98 15.75 -14.32 5.96
C GLN A 98 14.39 -13.70 6.35
N VAL A 99 14.02 -12.64 5.66
CA VAL A 99 12.76 -11.90 5.86
C VAL A 99 11.92 -11.93 4.59
N PRO A 100 10.57 -11.88 4.70
CA PRO A 100 9.72 -11.84 3.53
C PRO A 100 9.79 -10.48 2.83
N ARG A 101 9.37 -10.45 1.58
CA ARG A 101 9.20 -9.23 0.79
C ARG A 101 8.08 -9.40 -0.26
N PRO A 102 7.44 -8.31 -0.70
CA PRO A 102 6.46 -8.37 -1.78
C PRO A 102 7.11 -8.77 -3.11
N SER A 103 6.35 -9.47 -3.96
CA SER A 103 6.73 -9.70 -5.35
C SER A 103 6.71 -8.40 -6.15
N TRP A 104 7.59 -8.32 -7.16
CA TRP A 104 7.72 -7.16 -8.02
C TRP A 104 7.93 -7.58 -9.47
N PHE A 105 7.71 -6.65 -10.40
CA PHE A 105 8.00 -6.83 -11.82
C PHE A 105 8.40 -5.50 -12.46
N THR A 106 9.02 -5.58 -13.63
CA THR A 106 9.33 -4.40 -14.47
C THR A 106 8.39 -4.37 -15.66
N GLY A 107 7.90 -3.19 -16.02
CA GLY A 107 7.03 -2.98 -17.15
C GLY A 107 6.74 -1.50 -17.35
N SER A 108 5.98 -1.19 -18.39
CA SER A 108 5.44 0.15 -18.60
C SER A 108 4.34 0.46 -17.58
N PHE A 109 3.98 1.74 -17.46
CA PHE A 109 2.83 2.12 -16.65
C PHE A 109 1.52 1.52 -17.17
N ALA A 110 1.40 1.30 -18.48
CA ALA A 110 0.25 0.63 -19.08
C ALA A 110 0.14 -0.83 -18.61
N ASP A 111 1.26 -1.55 -18.53
CA ASP A 111 1.27 -2.93 -18.01
C ASP A 111 0.79 -2.98 -16.56
N ALA A 112 1.24 -2.04 -15.72
CA ALA A 112 0.77 -1.93 -14.34
C ALA A 112 -0.75 -1.67 -14.25
N LEU A 113 -1.31 -0.85 -15.16
CA LEU A 113 -2.74 -0.59 -15.24
C LEU A 113 -3.55 -1.81 -15.69
N GLU A 114 -2.98 -2.71 -16.50
CA GLU A 114 -3.62 -3.97 -16.87
C GLU A 114 -3.59 -4.96 -15.71
N VAL A 115 -2.41 -5.18 -15.11
CA VAL A 115 -2.23 -6.13 -14.01
C VAL A 115 -3.10 -5.75 -12.81
N ILE A 116 -3.19 -4.47 -12.46
CA ILE A 116 -3.92 -4.06 -11.25
C ILE A 116 -5.43 -4.35 -11.31
N LYS A 117 -5.99 -4.62 -12.50
CA LYS A 117 -7.42 -4.93 -12.63
C LYS A 117 -7.77 -6.28 -12.00
N THR A 118 -6.82 -7.20 -11.92
CA THR A 118 -7.06 -8.59 -11.54
C THR A 118 -6.51 -8.94 -10.15
N VAL A 119 -5.84 -8.02 -9.46
CA VAL A 119 -5.24 -8.30 -8.16
C VAL A 119 -6.22 -8.11 -7.01
N GLU A 120 -6.08 -8.94 -5.98
CA GLU A 120 -6.90 -8.90 -4.75
C GLU A 120 -6.13 -8.32 -3.54
N HIS A 121 -4.97 -7.72 -3.78
CA HIS A 121 -4.23 -6.93 -2.78
C HIS A 121 -4.47 -5.43 -2.94
N GLU A 122 -3.89 -4.60 -2.05
CA GLU A 122 -4.13 -3.16 -2.00
C GLU A 122 -3.77 -2.42 -3.30
N GLY A 123 -2.70 -2.87 -3.95
CA GLY A 123 -2.25 -2.38 -5.24
C GLY A 123 -0.73 -2.42 -5.33
N PHE A 124 -0.14 -1.44 -6.04
CA PHE A 124 1.29 -1.39 -6.32
C PHE A 124 1.93 -0.07 -5.86
N MET A 125 3.17 -0.17 -5.43
CA MET A 125 4.08 0.98 -5.33
C MET A 125 4.86 1.08 -6.63
N ILE A 126 4.69 2.15 -7.38
CA ILE A 126 5.43 2.38 -8.63
C ILE A 126 6.74 3.07 -8.30
N ARG A 127 7.85 2.48 -8.73
CA ARG A 127 9.20 3.02 -8.58
C ARG A 127 9.78 3.30 -9.96
N LEU A 128 10.49 4.42 -10.09
CA LEU A 128 11.18 4.78 -11.32
C LEU A 128 12.45 3.97 -11.43
N SER A 129 12.68 3.34 -12.58
CA SER A 129 13.96 2.71 -12.88
C SER A 129 15.08 3.76 -12.96
N ALA A 130 16.34 3.31 -12.90
CA ALA A 130 17.47 4.21 -13.10
C ALA A 130 17.44 4.90 -14.47
N SER A 131 16.91 4.24 -15.50
CA SER A 131 16.73 4.82 -16.84
C SER A 131 15.65 5.91 -16.86
N ASP A 132 14.59 5.79 -16.06
CA ASP A 132 13.46 6.73 -16.08
C ASP A 132 13.82 8.11 -15.49
N VAL A 133 14.81 8.15 -14.58
CA VAL A 133 15.21 9.39 -13.90
C VAL A 133 16.27 10.18 -14.64
N THR A 134 16.66 9.73 -15.83
CA THR A 134 17.60 10.41 -16.72
C THR A 134 16.93 10.67 -18.06
N PHE A 135 16.82 11.94 -18.44
CA PHE A 135 16.43 12.34 -19.79
C PHE A 135 17.58 13.13 -20.42
N ASN A 136 18.12 12.67 -21.56
CA ASN A 136 19.32 13.26 -22.18
C ASN A 136 20.50 13.44 -21.19
N ASN A 137 20.72 12.48 -20.29
CA ASN A 137 21.73 12.54 -19.22
C ASN A 137 21.55 13.68 -18.20
N VAL A 138 20.35 14.28 -18.11
CA VAL A 138 19.98 15.24 -17.06
C VAL A 138 19.06 14.53 -16.08
N ALA A 139 19.38 14.60 -14.79
CA ALA A 139 18.52 14.10 -13.74
C ALA A 139 17.19 14.86 -13.76
N LEU A 140 16.06 14.15 -13.79
CA LEU A 140 14.75 14.78 -13.61
C LEU A 140 14.67 15.35 -12.19
N ASN A 141 14.62 16.68 -12.08
CA ASN A 141 14.58 17.37 -10.79
C ASN A 141 13.48 16.80 -9.89
N GLY A 142 13.86 16.36 -8.69
CA GLY A 142 12.95 15.82 -7.67
C GLY A 142 12.80 14.30 -7.67
N PHE A 143 13.30 13.59 -8.69
CA PHE A 143 13.27 12.13 -8.74
C PHE A 143 14.65 11.52 -8.53
N ARG A 144 14.68 10.34 -7.90
CA ARG A 144 15.90 9.58 -7.63
C ARG A 144 15.80 8.19 -8.27
N PRO A 145 16.91 7.57 -8.69
CA PRO A 145 16.89 6.19 -9.16
C PRO A 145 16.22 5.27 -8.14
N ASN A 146 15.34 4.39 -8.60
CA ASN A 146 14.51 3.50 -7.76
C ASN A 146 13.63 4.28 -6.76
N GLY A 147 13.41 5.58 -6.99
CA GLY A 147 12.57 6.41 -6.15
C GLY A 147 11.09 6.06 -6.33
N PHE A 148 10.32 6.22 -5.26
CA PHE A 148 8.87 6.10 -5.33
C PHE A 148 8.29 7.20 -6.21
N ALA A 149 7.52 6.83 -7.24
CA ALA A 149 6.79 7.77 -8.07
C ALA A 149 5.37 7.99 -7.53
N LEU A 150 4.60 6.91 -7.43
CA LEU A 150 3.20 6.96 -7.04
C LEU A 150 2.72 5.64 -6.43
N LYS A 151 1.54 5.70 -5.82
CA LYS A 151 0.80 4.53 -5.34
C LYS A 151 -0.36 4.28 -6.29
N LEU A 152 -0.48 3.06 -6.80
CA LEU A 152 -1.61 2.64 -7.62
C LEU A 152 -2.49 1.70 -6.78
N LYS A 153 -3.76 2.06 -6.57
CA LYS A 153 -4.69 1.28 -5.73
C LYS A 153 -5.58 0.39 -6.60
N SER A 154 -5.78 -0.86 -6.19
CA SER A 154 -6.56 -1.81 -6.97
C SER A 154 -8.06 -1.53 -6.88
N PRO A 155 -8.84 -1.87 -7.91
CA PRO A 155 -10.30 -1.84 -7.82
C PRO A 155 -10.82 -2.71 -6.66
N TYR A 156 -10.21 -3.87 -6.41
CA TYR A 156 -10.56 -4.75 -5.30
C TYR A 156 -10.47 -4.03 -3.95
N TYR A 157 -9.36 -3.33 -3.71
CA TYR A 157 -9.16 -2.54 -2.51
C TYR A 157 -10.14 -1.38 -2.40
N LEU A 158 -10.32 -0.61 -3.47
CA LEU A 158 -11.24 0.54 -3.45
C LEU A 158 -12.69 0.11 -3.19
N HIS A 159 -13.13 -1.01 -3.77
CA HIS A 159 -14.45 -1.58 -3.49
C HIS A 159 -14.55 -2.04 -2.04
N THR A 160 -13.56 -2.76 -1.52
CA THR A 160 -13.56 -3.25 -0.14
C THR A 160 -13.56 -2.09 0.87
N LYS A 161 -12.74 -1.06 0.63
CA LYS A 161 -12.67 0.17 1.42
C LYS A 161 -13.97 0.97 1.35
N PHE A 162 -14.62 1.01 0.19
CA PHE A 162 -15.92 1.66 0.05
C PHE A 162 -16.97 0.93 0.89
N LEU A 163 -17.05 -0.40 0.76
CA LEU A 163 -18.03 -1.22 1.48
C LEU A 163 -17.81 -1.21 2.99
N SER A 164 -16.57 -1.17 3.48
CA SER A 164 -16.29 -1.06 4.91
C SER A 164 -16.83 0.23 5.54
N ARG A 165 -17.05 1.28 4.73
CA ARG A 165 -17.67 2.55 5.15
C ARG A 165 -19.19 2.55 4.99
N MET A 166 -19.78 1.53 4.36
CA MET A 166 -21.21 1.44 4.04
C MET A 166 -22.02 0.77 5.16
N THR A 167 -22.20 1.48 6.28
CA THR A 167 -23.28 1.14 7.21
C THR A 167 -24.64 1.47 6.61
N GLU A 168 -25.73 0.88 7.12
CA GLU A 168 -27.09 1.21 6.66
C GLU A 168 -27.37 2.72 6.70
N LYS A 169 -26.96 3.38 7.80
CA LYS A 169 -27.08 4.85 7.94
C LYS A 169 -26.34 5.59 6.83
N LYS A 170 -25.11 5.16 6.51
CA LYS A 170 -24.29 5.77 5.45
C LYS A 170 -24.88 5.51 4.07
N ALA A 171 -25.41 4.31 3.80
CA ALA A 171 -26.10 4.00 2.57
C ALA A 171 -27.34 4.90 2.37
N ARG A 172 -28.20 5.02 3.40
CA ARG A 172 -29.37 5.92 3.35
C ARG A 172 -28.96 7.37 3.08
N PHE A 173 -27.87 7.85 3.71
CA PHE A 173 -27.34 9.19 3.47
C PHE A 173 -26.79 9.38 2.05
N MET A 174 -26.06 8.40 1.51
CA MET A 174 -25.57 8.40 0.14
C MET A 174 -26.71 8.53 -0.88
N PHE A 175 -27.78 7.75 -0.74
CA PHE A 175 -28.92 7.77 -1.67
C PHE A 175 -29.78 9.03 -1.55
N SER A 176 -29.85 9.65 -0.37
CA SER A 176 -30.61 10.88 -0.15
C SER A 176 -29.83 12.15 -0.48
N ASN A 177 -28.49 12.12 -0.35
CA ASN A 177 -27.63 13.27 -0.57
C ASN A 177 -26.21 12.88 -1.01
N GLY A 178 -26.12 12.31 -2.21
CA GLY A 178 -24.85 11.86 -2.82
C GLY A 178 -23.74 12.91 -2.83
N PRO A 179 -23.97 14.17 -3.24
CA PRO A 179 -22.94 15.20 -3.26
C PRO A 179 -22.34 15.49 -1.88
N LYS A 180 -23.16 15.58 -0.83
CA LYS A 180 -22.67 15.80 0.53
C LYS A 180 -21.98 14.56 1.08
N PHE A 181 -22.48 13.38 0.74
CA PHE A 181 -21.85 12.11 1.13
C PHE A 181 -20.42 11.97 0.57
N LYS A 182 -20.19 12.37 -0.68
CA LYS A 182 -18.85 12.37 -1.30
C LYS A 182 -17.82 13.19 -0.53
N GLN A 183 -18.22 14.29 0.09
CA GLN A 183 -17.32 15.15 0.86
C GLN A 183 -16.77 14.46 2.13
N GLU A 184 -17.38 13.36 2.57
CA GLU A 184 -16.90 12.54 3.69
C GLU A 184 -15.96 11.40 3.24
N LEU A 185 -15.69 11.29 1.94
CA LEU A 185 -14.91 10.23 1.33
C LEU A 185 -13.68 10.75 0.58
N ASP A 186 -12.69 9.88 0.47
CA ASP A 186 -11.58 10.07 -0.47
C ASP A 186 -12.14 10.25 -1.91
N GLU A 187 -11.64 11.23 -2.66
CA GLU A 187 -12.11 11.54 -4.03
C GLU A 187 -12.06 10.34 -4.97
N ALA A 188 -11.08 9.45 -4.77
CA ALA A 188 -10.95 8.19 -5.52
C ALA A 188 -12.18 7.27 -5.41
N LEU A 189 -13.05 7.47 -4.42
CA LEU A 189 -14.28 6.69 -4.23
C LEU A 189 -15.53 7.36 -4.83
N TRP A 190 -15.45 8.62 -5.25
CA TRP A 190 -16.60 9.34 -5.80
C TRP A 190 -17.22 8.65 -7.02
N PRO A 191 -16.44 8.06 -7.96
CA PRO A 191 -17.02 7.32 -9.08
C PRO A 191 -17.85 6.11 -8.64
N LEU A 192 -17.55 5.50 -7.49
CA LEU A 192 -18.35 4.39 -6.94
C LEU A 192 -19.69 4.90 -6.40
N VAL A 193 -19.71 6.05 -5.74
CA VAL A 193 -20.94 6.70 -5.28
C VAL A 193 -21.87 6.97 -6.46
N ASP A 194 -21.35 7.65 -7.49
CA ASP A 194 -22.12 7.95 -8.71
C ASP A 194 -22.72 6.69 -9.31
N ARG A 195 -21.88 5.66 -9.49
CA ARG A 195 -22.29 4.38 -10.07
C ARG A 195 -23.39 3.70 -9.26
N VAL A 196 -23.25 3.61 -7.94
CA VAL A 196 -24.26 2.98 -7.08
C VAL A 196 -25.58 3.75 -7.15
N THR A 197 -25.54 5.08 -7.04
CA THR A 197 -26.75 5.90 -7.05
C THR A 197 -27.44 5.99 -8.41
N ALA A 198 -26.70 5.81 -9.51
CA ALA A 198 -27.25 5.82 -10.87
C ALA A 198 -27.87 4.48 -11.30
N HIS A 199 -27.41 3.36 -10.74
CA HIS A 199 -27.74 2.02 -11.25
C HIS A 199 -28.32 1.04 -10.22
N CYS A 200 -28.51 1.47 -8.97
CA CYS A 200 -29.10 0.66 -7.90
C CYS A 200 -30.15 1.49 -7.15
N SER A 201 -31.16 0.84 -6.57
CA SER A 201 -32.06 1.47 -5.61
C SER A 201 -31.57 1.24 -4.18
N LEU A 202 -31.94 2.12 -3.25
CA LEU A 202 -31.61 1.96 -1.83
C LEU A 202 -32.11 0.61 -1.28
N GLU A 203 -33.34 0.21 -1.64
CA GLU A 203 -33.94 -1.05 -1.20
C GLU A 203 -33.12 -2.26 -1.67
N THR A 204 -32.74 -2.26 -2.95
CA THR A 204 -31.91 -3.32 -3.53
C THR A 204 -30.53 -3.35 -2.87
N TRP A 205 -29.89 -2.19 -2.70
CA TRP A 205 -28.59 -2.09 -2.05
C TRP A 205 -28.60 -2.64 -0.63
N LEU A 206 -29.63 -2.31 0.16
CA LEU A 206 -29.77 -2.77 1.54
C LEU A 206 -30.09 -4.26 1.64
N ALA A 207 -30.79 -4.83 0.66
CA ALA A 207 -31.08 -6.26 0.59
C ALA A 207 -29.83 -7.11 0.28
N TRP A 208 -28.86 -6.57 -0.45
CA TRP A 208 -27.63 -7.28 -0.78
C TRP A 208 -26.69 -7.46 0.41
N SER A 209 -26.10 -8.64 0.50
CA SER A 209 -24.91 -8.92 1.30
C SER A 209 -23.69 -8.12 0.81
N ASN A 210 -22.65 -8.02 1.65
CA ASN A 210 -21.40 -7.37 1.25
C ASN A 210 -20.70 -8.09 0.08
N LEU A 211 -20.89 -9.41 -0.06
CA LEU A 211 -20.35 -10.16 -1.19
C LEU A 211 -21.07 -9.77 -2.49
N GLU A 212 -22.40 -9.73 -2.47
CA GLU A 212 -23.21 -9.33 -3.64
C GLU A 212 -22.91 -7.89 -4.07
N ARG A 213 -22.81 -6.95 -3.13
CA ARG A 213 -22.41 -5.57 -3.42
C ARG A 213 -21.04 -5.49 -4.10
N ARG A 214 -20.06 -6.27 -3.62
CA ARG A 214 -18.71 -6.30 -4.18
C ARG A 214 -18.70 -6.86 -5.61
N ASN A 215 -19.37 -7.99 -5.81
CA ASN A 215 -19.47 -8.63 -7.13
C ASN A 215 -20.15 -7.70 -8.14
N TRP A 216 -21.21 -7.00 -7.72
CA TRP A 216 -21.87 -6.00 -8.55
C TRP A 216 -20.94 -4.83 -8.92
N LEU A 217 -20.18 -4.30 -7.96
CA LEU A 217 -19.21 -3.22 -8.22
C LEU A 217 -18.11 -3.63 -9.21
N GLN A 218 -17.68 -4.90 -9.18
CA GLN A 218 -16.72 -5.46 -10.13
C GLN A 218 -17.30 -5.56 -11.55
N GLN A 219 -18.46 -6.19 -11.72
CA GLN A 219 -19.07 -6.45 -13.05
C GLN A 219 -19.42 -5.17 -13.81
N VAL A 220 -19.96 -4.16 -13.12
CA VAL A 220 -20.35 -2.90 -13.78
C VAL A 220 -19.11 -2.09 -14.22
N GLY A 221 -17.92 -2.36 -13.66
CA GLY A 221 -16.65 -1.74 -14.08
C GLY A 221 -16.06 -2.29 -15.39
N GLU A 222 -16.56 -3.42 -15.88
CA GLU A 222 -16.15 -4.04 -17.14
C GLU A 222 -17.05 -3.59 -18.29
N CYS A 223 -18.34 -3.38 -18.03
CA CYS A 223 -19.36 -3.09 -19.05
C CYS A 223 -19.24 -1.69 -19.70
N GLN A 224 -18.53 -0.73 -19.09
CA GLN A 224 -18.35 0.63 -19.62
C GLN A 224 -17.00 0.88 -20.33
N ARG A 225 -16.20 -0.18 -20.60
CA ARG A 225 -14.93 -0.08 -21.33
C ARG A 225 -15.00 -0.65 -22.76
N GLN A 226 -16.17 -0.68 -23.37
CA GLN A 226 -16.23 -0.81 -24.83
C GLN A 226 -15.78 0.52 -25.46
N PRO A 227 -14.83 0.50 -26.42
CA PRO A 227 -14.39 1.72 -27.07
C PRO A 227 -15.59 2.37 -27.76
N GLN A 228 -15.79 3.67 -27.53
CA GLN A 228 -16.59 4.46 -28.46
C GLN A 228 -15.88 4.39 -29.81
N VAL A 229 -16.53 3.72 -30.76
CA VAL A 229 -16.12 3.59 -32.16
C VAL A 229 -16.08 4.96 -32.81
#